data_AF-A0A843H0R9-F1
#
_entry.id   AF-A0A843H0R9-F1
#
_cell.length_a   1.000
_cell.length_b   1.000
_cell.length_c   1.000
_cell.angle_alpha   90.00
_cell.angle_beta   90.00
_cell.angle_gamma   90.00
#
_symmetry.space_group_name_H-M   'P 1'
#
loop_
_entity.id
_entity.type
_entity.pdbx_description
1 polymer ?
#
loop_
_entity_poly.entity_id
_entity_poly.type
_entity_poly.pdbx_seq_one_letter_code
_entity_poly.pdbx_strand_id
1 'polypeptide(L)'
;MIYMNYFYIGIDDTDSPDGMCTTFLASTILNEFRDNGIEIIGHPRLIRLNPFARFKTRGNGGVSFKLGMDQNIALAKEIVLKYVSELSMFDCDNTNPGVVFYQGQITEEMIDYAFKAIYSIITIEEAEEFANHIGAEIHKFKKGRGIIGSIAAISCPLEDYTYELLAYRHPSRYGTKRNIDYDSVVKMDKETYPETFENIDGKYLAIEPKTPCPVLYGIRSNSPGVLEAARDIVIPNEEIADSCIFKTNQHTDMHIQNANSISELKQYSCYKIKGFVKDKPHIIEGGHMFFTLSDESGEIECGAYEPTKNFRKVVTKLRAGDEIELYGGIGEQNTFNIEKFQVIKLNEFIYRNPICECGKRMTSAGKGKGFKCKSCGNKIESDEKVPEKIERTLINGKFYETPVSARRHLSKPLIRMNLE
;
A
#
# COMPACT_ATOMS: atom_id res chain seq x y z
N MET A 1 -22.19 22.42 -25.97
CA MET A 1 -21.30 22.26 -24.80
C MET A 1 -19.89 22.55 -25.26
N ILE A 2 -19.24 23.60 -24.75
CA ILE A 2 -17.81 23.80 -24.96
C ILE A 2 -17.15 22.79 -24.04
N TYR A 3 -16.69 21.67 -24.59
CA TYR A 3 -15.91 20.71 -23.82
C TYR A 3 -14.60 21.41 -23.44
N MET A 4 -14.42 21.72 -22.15
CA MET A 4 -13.16 22.23 -21.64
C MET A 4 -12.11 21.14 -21.83
N ASN A 5 -11.26 21.35 -22.84
CA ASN A 5 -10.12 20.50 -23.12
C ASN A 5 -8.99 20.89 -22.16
N TYR A 6 -8.25 19.91 -21.66
CA TYR A 6 -7.10 20.13 -20.78
C TYR A 6 -5.88 19.43 -21.36
N PHE A 7 -4.70 19.89 -20.96
CA PHE A 7 -3.45 19.24 -21.28
C PHE A 7 -2.91 18.51 -20.05
N TYR A 8 -2.56 17.25 -20.21
CA TYR A 8 -2.04 16.40 -19.15
C TYR A 8 -0.64 15.93 -19.47
N ILE A 9 0.18 15.86 -18.43
CA ILE A 9 1.56 15.40 -18.49
C ILE A 9 1.70 14.27 -17.48
N GLY A 10 2.19 13.11 -17.90
CA GLY A 10 2.49 11.97 -17.05
C GLY A 10 3.97 11.64 -17.13
N ILE A 11 4.59 11.32 -15.99
CA ILE A 11 6.01 10.98 -15.90
C ILE A 11 6.17 9.81 -14.91
N ASP A 12 6.95 8.80 -15.27
CA ASP A 12 7.29 7.70 -14.38
C ASP A 12 8.65 7.06 -14.72
N ASP A 13 9.16 6.23 -13.80
CA ASP A 13 10.36 5.39 -13.93
C ASP A 13 11.65 6.21 -14.15
N THR A 14 11.74 7.35 -13.46
CA THR A 14 12.88 8.30 -13.51
C THR A 14 13.89 8.09 -12.37
N ASP A 15 13.48 7.38 -11.31
CA ASP A 15 14.27 7.15 -10.12
C ASP A 15 15.11 5.87 -10.19
N SER A 16 16.13 5.77 -9.32
CA SER A 16 16.94 4.58 -9.14
C SER A 16 17.09 4.24 -7.65
N PRO A 17 17.51 3.01 -7.31
CA PRO A 17 17.82 2.64 -5.92
C PRO A 17 18.92 3.51 -5.28
N ASP A 18 19.81 4.06 -6.10
CA ASP A 18 21.03 4.75 -5.68
C ASP A 18 20.89 6.28 -5.62
N GLY A 19 19.82 6.86 -6.19
CA GLY A 19 19.61 8.30 -6.21
C GLY A 19 18.40 8.73 -7.04
N MET A 20 18.08 10.03 -6.95
CA MET A 20 16.90 10.66 -7.56
C MET A 20 15.54 10.13 -7.06
N CYS A 21 14.47 10.82 -7.44
CA CYS A 21 13.09 10.48 -7.11
C CYS A 21 12.15 11.16 -8.11
N THR A 22 11.16 10.43 -8.65
CA THR A 22 10.17 10.97 -9.60
C THR A 22 9.47 12.22 -9.06
N THR A 23 9.24 12.29 -7.74
CA THR A 23 8.60 13.47 -7.12
C THR A 23 9.55 14.66 -6.99
N PHE A 24 10.86 14.43 -6.79
CA PHE A 24 11.85 15.51 -6.79
C PHE A 24 11.97 16.12 -8.19
N LEU A 25 12.05 15.28 -9.22
CA LEU A 25 12.00 15.72 -10.62
C LEU A 25 10.74 16.55 -10.89
N ALA A 26 9.58 16.08 -10.42
CA ALA A 26 8.33 16.81 -10.54
C ALA A 26 8.38 18.19 -9.87
N SER A 27 8.94 18.29 -8.66
CA SER A 27 9.13 19.56 -7.95
C SER A 27 9.97 20.53 -8.76
N THR A 28 11.10 20.07 -9.31
CA THR A 28 11.99 20.89 -10.15
C THR A 28 11.29 21.38 -11.42
N ILE A 29 10.54 20.51 -12.11
CA ILE A 29 9.74 20.89 -13.29
C ILE A 29 8.70 21.96 -12.93
N LEU A 30 8.03 21.82 -11.78
CA LEU A 30 7.05 22.80 -11.32
C LEU A 30 7.67 24.14 -10.95
N ASN A 31 8.93 24.15 -10.46
CA ASN A 31 9.67 25.39 -10.22
C ASN A 31 9.95 26.10 -11.55
N GLU A 32 10.45 25.37 -12.55
CA GLU A 32 10.70 25.92 -13.88
C GLU A 32 9.41 26.40 -14.55
N PHE A 33 8.29 25.67 -14.41
CA PHE A 33 6.99 26.12 -14.88
C PHE A 33 6.62 27.48 -14.28
N ARG A 34 6.76 27.63 -12.97
CA ARG A 34 6.47 28.91 -12.28
C ARG A 34 7.36 30.05 -12.77
N ASP A 35 8.66 29.80 -12.93
CA ASP A 35 9.62 30.80 -13.41
C ASP A 35 9.32 31.26 -14.86
N ASN A 36 8.65 30.40 -15.63
CA ASN A 36 8.23 30.69 -17.01
C ASN A 36 6.73 31.05 -17.13
N GLY A 37 6.05 31.33 -16.03
CA GLY A 37 4.64 31.76 -16.01
C GLY A 37 3.65 30.67 -16.44
N ILE A 38 4.02 29.40 -16.29
CA ILE A 38 3.16 28.23 -16.54
C ILE A 38 2.56 27.77 -15.20
N GLU A 39 1.24 27.73 -15.12
CA GLU A 39 0.52 27.28 -13.93
C GLU A 39 -0.22 25.97 -14.18
N ILE A 40 -0.14 25.07 -13.20
CA ILE A 40 -0.94 23.84 -13.19
C ILE A 40 -2.29 24.09 -12.50
N ILE A 41 -3.28 23.28 -12.86
CA ILE A 41 -4.60 23.27 -12.24
C ILE A 41 -4.59 22.34 -11.04
N GLY A 42 -4.70 22.92 -9.84
CA GLY A 42 -4.71 22.17 -8.58
C GLY A 42 -3.32 21.70 -8.16
N HIS A 43 -3.23 20.52 -7.54
CA HIS A 43 -1.97 19.93 -7.10
C HIS A 43 -1.42 18.94 -8.13
N PRO A 44 -0.09 18.78 -8.24
CA PRO A 44 0.47 17.64 -8.95
C PRO A 44 -0.03 16.34 -8.29
N ARG A 45 -0.16 15.29 -9.09
CA ARG A 45 -0.65 14.01 -8.61
C ARG A 45 0.50 13.03 -8.43
N LEU A 46 0.45 12.23 -7.37
CA LEU A 46 1.35 11.09 -7.14
C LEU A 46 0.52 9.81 -7.06
N ILE A 47 0.60 8.98 -8.08
CA ILE A 47 -0.25 7.79 -8.24
C ILE A 47 0.59 6.54 -8.06
N ARG A 48 0.29 5.80 -6.99
CA ARG A 48 0.89 4.49 -6.71
C ARG A 48 0.18 3.43 -7.53
N LEU A 49 0.97 2.60 -8.20
CA LEU A 49 0.54 1.51 -9.08
C LEU A 49 0.62 0.17 -8.34
N ASN A 50 0.54 -0.94 -9.08
CA ASN A 50 0.55 -2.28 -8.51
C ASN A 50 1.74 -2.52 -7.57
N PRO A 51 1.52 -2.69 -6.25
CA PRO A 51 2.62 -2.76 -5.30
C PRO A 51 3.35 -4.12 -5.34
N PHE A 52 2.90 -5.09 -6.14
CA PHE A 52 3.56 -6.37 -6.41
C PHE A 52 4.17 -6.49 -7.81
N ALA A 53 4.17 -5.42 -8.61
CA ALA A 53 4.89 -5.41 -9.88
C ALA A 53 6.37 -5.83 -9.68
N ARG A 54 6.86 -6.73 -10.56
CA ARG A 54 8.21 -7.31 -10.50
C ARG A 54 9.29 -6.26 -10.72
N PHE A 55 9.14 -5.49 -11.79
CA PHE A 55 10.06 -4.44 -12.15
C PHE A 55 9.47 -3.10 -11.78
N LYS A 56 9.73 -2.68 -10.55
CA LYS A 56 9.25 -1.40 -10.00
C LYS A 56 10.38 -0.64 -9.36
N THR A 57 10.28 0.67 -9.42
CA THR A 57 11.07 1.54 -8.55
C THR A 57 10.46 1.56 -7.14
N ARG A 58 11.12 2.21 -6.18
CA ARG A 58 10.70 2.11 -4.78
C ARG A 58 9.33 2.79 -4.61
N GLY A 59 8.34 1.97 -4.27
CA GLY A 59 6.97 2.42 -4.06
C GLY A 59 6.15 2.56 -5.34
N ASN A 60 6.67 2.18 -6.51
CA ASN A 60 5.96 2.05 -7.80
C ASN A 60 4.92 3.16 -8.06
N GLY A 61 5.34 4.37 -8.44
CA GLY A 61 4.37 5.43 -8.67
C GLY A 61 4.82 6.51 -9.64
N GLY A 62 3.91 6.86 -10.53
CA GLY A 62 4.04 7.95 -11.50
C GLY A 62 3.46 9.25 -10.98
N VAL A 63 3.89 10.35 -11.59
CA VAL A 63 3.38 11.69 -11.32
C VAL A 63 2.61 12.23 -12.52
N SER A 64 1.63 13.10 -12.27
CA SER A 64 0.97 13.82 -13.36
C SER A 64 0.64 15.28 -13.03
N PHE A 65 0.61 16.08 -14.08
CA PHE A 65 0.24 17.49 -14.07
C PHE A 65 -0.98 17.71 -14.96
N LYS A 66 -1.79 18.71 -14.61
CA LYS A 66 -2.93 19.16 -15.40
C LYS A 66 -2.76 20.65 -15.70
N LEU A 67 -2.81 21.02 -16.97
CA LEU A 67 -2.68 22.40 -17.42
C LEU A 67 -3.95 22.83 -18.17
N GLY A 68 -4.23 24.14 -18.10
CA GLY A 68 -5.20 24.78 -18.99
C GLY A 68 -4.62 24.91 -20.40
N MET A 69 -5.48 24.90 -21.42
CA MET A 69 -5.05 25.05 -22.82
C MET A 69 -4.58 26.48 -23.17
N ASP A 70 -4.81 27.43 -22.27
CA ASP A 70 -4.32 28.81 -22.31
C ASP A 70 -2.83 28.93 -21.95
N GLN A 71 -2.24 27.89 -21.35
CA GLN A 71 -0.83 27.85 -20.97
C GLN A 71 0.09 27.62 -22.17
N ASN A 72 1.38 27.94 -22.03
CA ASN A 72 2.37 27.68 -23.08
C ASN A 72 2.74 26.19 -23.14
N ILE A 73 1.90 25.39 -23.81
CA ILE A 73 2.04 23.93 -23.90
C ILE A 73 3.35 23.51 -24.59
N ALA A 74 3.81 24.25 -25.60
CA ALA A 74 5.06 23.94 -26.30
C ALA A 74 6.27 24.04 -25.35
N LEU A 75 6.34 25.14 -24.59
CA LEU A 75 7.38 25.33 -23.59
C LEU A 75 7.27 24.32 -22.44
N ALA A 76 6.05 23.99 -22.00
CA ALA A 76 5.83 22.96 -20.97
C ALA A 76 6.42 21.61 -21.39
N LYS A 77 6.20 21.19 -22.65
CA LYS A 77 6.79 19.96 -23.21
C LYS A 77 8.32 20.02 -23.22
N GLU A 78 8.89 21.13 -23.68
CA GLU A 78 10.35 21.33 -23.74
C GLU A 78 10.98 21.21 -22.35
N ILE A 79 10.44 21.92 -21.37
CA ILE A 79 10.89 21.88 -19.97
C ILE A 79 10.86 20.44 -19.44
N VAL A 80 9.73 19.74 -19.61
CA VAL A 80 9.59 18.37 -19.11
C VAL A 80 10.62 17.44 -19.74
N LEU A 81 10.76 17.46 -21.07
CA LEU A 81 11.70 16.59 -21.77
C LEU A 81 13.15 16.91 -21.41
N LYS A 82 13.49 18.19 -21.27
CA LYS A 82 14.81 18.64 -20.79
C LYS A 82 15.12 18.07 -19.41
N TYR A 83 14.26 18.32 -18.42
CA TYR A 83 14.53 17.89 -17.05
C TYR A 83 14.52 16.37 -16.89
N VAL A 84 13.65 15.65 -17.61
CA VAL A 84 13.69 14.17 -17.64
C VAL A 84 15.01 13.70 -18.25
N SER A 85 15.50 14.34 -19.31
CA SER A 85 16.79 14.00 -19.93
C SER A 85 18.00 14.37 -19.06
N GLU A 86 17.93 15.41 -18.24
CA GLU A 86 19.06 15.89 -17.43
C GLU A 86 19.14 15.20 -16.06
N LEU A 87 17.99 14.90 -15.44
CA LEU A 87 17.93 14.43 -14.06
C LEU A 87 17.59 12.95 -13.90
N SER A 88 17.15 12.25 -14.96
CA SER A 88 16.92 10.81 -14.84
C SER A 88 18.23 10.05 -14.72
N MET A 89 18.23 9.02 -13.87
CA MET A 89 19.42 8.19 -13.60
C MET A 89 19.65 7.16 -14.72
N PHE A 90 20.07 7.62 -15.90
CA PHE A 90 20.30 6.74 -17.07
C PHE A 90 21.42 5.72 -16.88
N ASP A 91 22.27 5.83 -15.87
CA ASP A 91 23.29 4.81 -15.58
C ASP A 91 22.71 3.56 -14.92
N CYS A 92 21.48 3.62 -14.40
CA CYS A 92 20.80 2.45 -13.83
C CYS A 92 20.03 1.69 -14.93
N ASP A 93 20.34 0.41 -15.13
CA ASP A 93 19.67 -0.47 -16.13
C ASP A 93 18.16 -0.57 -15.92
N ASN A 94 17.72 -0.46 -14.66
CA ASN A 94 16.32 -0.56 -14.29
C ASN A 94 15.54 0.75 -14.40
N THR A 95 16.19 1.90 -14.64
CA THR A 95 15.51 3.19 -14.84
C THR A 95 15.19 3.34 -16.32
N ASN A 96 13.90 3.31 -16.70
CA ASN A 96 13.45 3.38 -18.09
C ASN A 96 12.35 4.44 -18.25
N PRO A 97 12.72 5.75 -18.18
CA PRO A 97 11.75 6.83 -18.08
C PRO A 97 10.76 6.86 -19.24
N GLY A 98 9.52 7.20 -18.92
CA GLY A 98 8.50 7.51 -19.90
C GLY A 98 7.84 8.83 -19.57
N VAL A 99 7.55 9.61 -20.61
CA VAL A 99 6.75 10.83 -20.54
C VAL A 99 5.59 10.68 -21.49
N VAL A 100 4.40 11.06 -21.04
CA VAL A 100 3.18 11.02 -21.84
C VAL A 100 2.52 12.39 -21.80
N PHE A 101 2.20 12.91 -22.97
CA PHE A 101 1.43 14.12 -23.16
C PHE A 101 0.07 13.76 -23.74
N TYR A 102 -1.00 14.22 -23.09
CA TYR A 102 -2.35 13.93 -23.52
C TYR A 102 -3.19 15.19 -23.52
N GLN A 103 -3.84 15.48 -24.65
CA GLN A 103 -4.79 16.58 -24.78
C GLN A 103 -6.19 15.98 -25.02
N GLY A 104 -7.07 16.10 -24.04
CA GLY A 104 -8.41 15.54 -24.18
C GLY A 104 -9.19 15.51 -22.88
N GLN A 105 -10.32 14.81 -22.93
CA GLN A 105 -11.04 14.41 -21.73
C GLN A 105 -10.57 13.02 -21.30
N ILE A 106 -10.44 12.80 -20.00
CA ILE A 106 -10.17 11.45 -19.49
C ILE A 106 -11.40 10.58 -19.75
N THR A 107 -11.23 9.53 -20.55
CA THR A 107 -12.30 8.59 -20.93
C THR A 107 -12.38 7.40 -19.96
N GLU A 108 -13.47 6.64 -20.01
CA GLU A 108 -13.63 5.41 -19.20
C GLU A 108 -12.54 4.37 -19.52
N GLU A 109 -12.17 4.19 -20.79
CA GLU A 109 -11.07 3.30 -21.18
C GLU A 109 -9.71 3.71 -20.57
N MET A 110 -9.47 5.01 -20.37
CA MET A 110 -8.28 5.53 -19.70
C MET A 110 -8.33 5.21 -18.21
N ILE A 111 -9.49 5.34 -17.59
CA ILE A 111 -9.72 4.95 -16.20
C ILE A 111 -9.50 3.44 -16.02
N ASP A 112 -10.04 2.61 -16.91
CA ASP A 112 -9.85 1.17 -16.94
C ASP A 112 -8.36 0.80 -17.09
N TYR A 113 -7.61 1.52 -17.93
CA TYR A 113 -6.17 1.35 -18.06
C TYR A 113 -5.46 1.62 -16.72
N ALA A 114 -5.80 2.72 -16.03
CA ALA A 114 -5.19 3.03 -14.74
C ALA A 114 -5.48 1.95 -13.69
N PHE A 115 -6.72 1.45 -13.63
CA PHE A 115 -7.05 0.33 -12.75
C PHE A 115 -6.32 -0.95 -13.15
N LYS A 116 -6.21 -1.27 -14.45
CA LYS A 116 -5.40 -2.41 -14.93
C LYS A 116 -3.94 -2.29 -14.46
N ALA A 117 -3.35 -1.09 -14.48
CA ALA A 117 -1.98 -0.83 -14.03
C ALA A 117 -1.81 -0.95 -12.50
N ILE A 118 -2.89 -0.75 -11.74
CA ILE A 118 -2.92 -0.92 -10.28
C ILE A 118 -3.16 -2.40 -9.90
N TYR A 119 -3.97 -3.12 -10.67
CA TYR A 119 -4.44 -4.47 -10.34
C TYR A 119 -3.64 -5.61 -10.97
N SER A 120 -2.91 -5.35 -12.06
CA SER A 120 -2.25 -6.38 -12.86
C SER A 120 -0.94 -5.88 -13.45
N ILE A 121 -0.31 -6.69 -14.31
CA ILE A 121 0.92 -6.34 -15.02
C ILE A 121 0.55 -5.96 -16.45
N ILE A 122 1.00 -4.79 -16.89
CA ILE A 122 0.86 -4.30 -18.27
C ILE A 122 2.22 -4.40 -18.96
N THR A 123 2.23 -4.81 -20.23
CA THR A 123 3.46 -4.82 -21.03
C THR A 123 3.71 -3.46 -21.68
N ILE A 124 4.94 -3.23 -22.16
CA ILE A 124 5.28 -1.97 -22.82
C ILE A 124 4.50 -1.86 -24.14
N GLU A 125 4.35 -2.97 -24.86
CA GLU A 125 3.62 -3.05 -26.13
C GLU A 125 2.13 -2.71 -25.94
N GLU A 126 1.48 -3.28 -24.90
CA GLU A 126 0.10 -2.92 -24.56
C GLU A 126 -0.06 -1.43 -24.25
N ALA A 127 0.93 -0.82 -23.59
CA ALA A 127 0.91 0.60 -23.27
C ALA A 127 1.10 1.49 -24.51
N GLU A 128 1.96 1.08 -25.45
CA GLU A 128 2.16 1.77 -26.74
C GLU A 128 0.91 1.71 -27.61
N GLU A 129 0.29 0.52 -27.73
CA GLU A 129 -0.96 0.33 -28.45
C GLU A 129 -2.07 1.21 -27.86
N PHE A 130 -2.20 1.23 -26.54
CA PHE A 130 -3.19 2.06 -25.85
C PHE A 130 -2.92 3.56 -26.04
N ALA A 131 -1.66 4.01 -25.90
CA ALA A 131 -1.30 5.41 -26.11
C ALA A 131 -1.63 5.89 -27.53
N ASN A 132 -1.32 5.06 -28.54
CA ASN A 132 -1.68 5.34 -29.93
C ASN A 132 -3.20 5.40 -30.13
N HIS A 133 -3.93 4.48 -29.48
CA HIS A 133 -5.40 4.44 -29.56
C HIS A 133 -6.05 5.72 -29.05
N ILE A 134 -5.60 6.22 -27.89
CA ILE A 134 -6.15 7.44 -27.29
C ILE A 134 -5.57 8.73 -27.91
N GLY A 135 -4.60 8.63 -28.82
CA GLY A 135 -3.93 9.77 -29.43
C GLY A 135 -2.98 10.52 -28.47
N ALA A 136 -2.40 9.82 -27.49
CA ALA A 136 -1.40 10.38 -26.60
C ALA A 136 -0.01 10.40 -27.25
N GLU A 137 0.74 11.48 -27.03
CA GLU A 137 2.12 11.60 -27.45
C GLU A 137 3.03 10.99 -26.39
N ILE A 138 3.83 9.99 -26.78
CA ILE A 138 4.75 9.29 -25.88
C ILE A 138 6.20 9.62 -26.19
N HIS A 139 6.99 9.86 -25.15
CA HIS A 139 8.44 9.99 -25.22
C HIS A 139 9.07 8.93 -24.33
N LYS A 140 9.82 8.02 -24.95
CA LYS A 140 10.49 6.91 -24.29
C LYS A 140 11.97 7.20 -24.16
N PHE A 141 12.51 7.02 -22.97
CA PHE A 141 13.94 6.96 -22.76
C PHE A 141 14.33 5.50 -22.43
N LYS A 142 15.42 5.02 -23.04
CA LYS A 142 15.79 3.59 -23.03
C LYS A 142 14.63 2.69 -23.49
N LYS A 143 14.19 1.73 -22.67
CA LYS A 143 13.06 0.84 -23.00
C LYS A 143 11.71 1.52 -22.84
N GLY A 144 11.64 2.69 -22.19
CA GLY A 144 10.40 3.47 -22.05
C GLY A 144 9.31 2.83 -21.18
N ARG A 145 9.66 1.95 -20.24
CA ARG A 145 8.69 1.28 -19.36
C ARG A 145 7.83 2.27 -18.56
N GLY A 146 8.36 3.44 -18.23
CA GLY A 146 7.64 4.51 -17.53
C GLY A 146 6.39 5.04 -18.26
N ILE A 147 6.17 4.71 -19.55
CA ILE A 147 4.90 5.09 -20.21
C ILE A 147 3.70 4.42 -19.53
N ILE A 148 3.87 3.21 -18.98
CA ILE A 148 2.80 2.48 -18.29
C ILE A 148 2.27 3.32 -17.12
N GLY A 149 3.18 3.76 -16.25
CA GLY A 149 2.80 4.56 -15.10
C GLY A 149 2.44 5.99 -15.45
N SER A 150 3.00 6.55 -16.52
CA SER A 150 2.66 7.90 -17.00
C SER A 150 1.20 7.98 -17.47
N ILE A 151 0.74 7.01 -18.28
CA ILE A 151 -0.66 6.91 -18.69
C ILE A 151 -1.54 6.70 -17.45
N ALA A 152 -1.18 5.75 -16.59
CA ALA A 152 -1.96 5.48 -15.38
C ALA A 152 -2.06 6.69 -14.44
N ALA A 153 -0.99 7.48 -14.29
CA ALA A 153 -0.97 8.67 -13.45
C ALA A 153 -1.84 9.81 -14.00
N ILE A 154 -1.92 9.96 -15.33
CA ILE A 154 -2.87 10.88 -15.98
C ILE A 154 -4.31 10.42 -15.71
N SER A 155 -4.56 9.14 -15.96
CA SER A 155 -5.92 8.60 -16.11
C SER A 155 -6.60 8.16 -14.83
N CYS A 156 -5.85 7.89 -13.75
CA CYS A 156 -6.40 7.36 -12.50
C CYS A 156 -7.52 8.27 -11.96
N PRO A 157 -8.72 7.75 -11.65
CA PRO A 157 -9.73 8.52 -10.93
C PRO A 157 -9.37 8.57 -9.43
N LEU A 158 -9.65 9.68 -8.76
CA LEU A 158 -9.43 9.84 -7.31
C LEU A 158 -10.76 10.10 -6.60
N GLU A 159 -11.51 9.03 -6.35
CA GLU A 159 -12.76 9.06 -5.55
C GLU A 159 -12.45 9.24 -4.05
N ASP A 160 -11.58 8.39 -3.50
CA ASP A 160 -10.86 8.61 -2.25
C ASP A 160 -9.42 9.05 -2.58
N TYR A 161 -8.89 9.98 -1.80
CA TYR A 161 -7.54 10.50 -1.97
C TYR A 161 -7.00 11.03 -0.65
N THR A 162 -5.68 11.18 -0.62
CA THR A 162 -4.95 11.85 0.45
C THR A 162 -3.97 12.83 -0.15
N TYR A 163 -3.32 13.62 0.68
CA TYR A 163 -2.26 14.51 0.29
C TYR A 163 -0.95 14.10 0.95
N GLU A 164 0.18 14.27 0.27
CA GLU A 164 1.51 14.06 0.82
C GLU A 164 2.36 15.31 0.53
N LEU A 165 2.80 15.99 1.59
CA LEU A 165 3.83 17.03 1.49
C LEU A 165 5.19 16.37 1.55
N LEU A 166 5.96 16.51 0.49
CA LEU A 166 7.35 16.06 0.43
C LEU A 166 8.28 17.26 0.56
N ALA A 167 9.14 17.23 1.57
CA ALA A 167 10.26 18.16 1.70
C ALA A 167 11.52 17.52 1.10
N TYR A 168 12.34 18.30 0.40
CA TYR A 168 13.55 17.84 -0.28
C TYR A 168 14.80 18.45 0.33
N ARG A 169 15.88 17.67 0.36
CA ARG A 169 17.17 18.03 0.94
C ARG A 169 18.03 18.77 -0.08
N HIS A 170 18.95 19.59 0.40
CA HIS A 170 20.02 20.12 -0.44
C HIS A 170 20.87 18.98 -1.05
N PRO A 171 21.28 19.05 -2.34
CA PRO A 171 22.05 17.98 -3.01
C PRO A 171 23.32 17.53 -2.27
N SER A 172 23.99 18.44 -1.56
CA SER A 172 25.17 18.11 -0.73
C SER A 172 24.89 17.14 0.43
N ARG A 173 23.62 16.84 0.72
CA ARG A 173 23.19 15.92 1.79
C ARG A 173 22.71 14.57 1.27
N TYR A 174 22.65 14.33 -0.04
CA TYR A 174 22.21 13.05 -0.58
C TYR A 174 23.11 11.89 -0.09
N GLY A 175 22.51 10.72 0.14
CA GLY A 175 23.22 9.56 0.72
C GLY A 175 23.59 9.68 2.21
N THR A 176 23.61 10.88 2.80
CA THR A 176 23.88 11.06 4.23
C THR A 176 22.66 10.73 5.09
N LYS A 177 22.86 10.42 6.37
CA LYS A 177 21.74 10.24 7.32
C LYS A 177 20.95 11.54 7.44
N ARG A 178 19.62 11.41 7.45
CA ARG A 178 18.70 12.54 7.70
C ARG A 178 18.83 12.97 9.16
N ASN A 179 18.66 14.27 9.40
CA ASN A 179 18.70 14.82 10.75
C ASN A 179 17.40 15.59 11.01
N ILE A 180 16.44 14.90 11.62
CA ILE A 180 15.11 15.44 11.95
C ILE A 180 14.95 15.33 13.46
N ASP A 181 14.55 16.42 14.11
CA ASP A 181 14.27 16.42 15.54
C ASP A 181 13.05 15.55 15.85
N TYR A 182 13.26 14.46 16.58
CA TYR A 182 12.21 13.48 16.86
C TYR A 182 11.04 14.09 17.66
N ASP A 183 11.34 14.93 18.65
CA ASP A 183 10.30 15.52 19.52
C ASP A 183 9.41 16.50 18.76
N SER A 184 9.96 17.22 17.76
CA SER A 184 9.18 18.04 16.84
C SER A 184 8.17 17.22 16.02
N VAL A 185 8.54 16.01 15.56
CA VAL A 185 7.61 15.13 14.83
C VAL A 185 6.54 14.57 15.75
N VAL A 186 6.90 14.21 17.00
CA VAL A 186 5.92 13.78 18.01
C VAL A 186 4.94 14.91 18.34
N LYS A 187 5.42 16.14 18.43
CA LYS A 187 4.57 17.32 18.63
C LYS A 187 3.64 17.52 17.44
N MET A 188 4.16 17.48 16.21
CA MET A 188 3.38 17.59 14.98
C MET A 188 2.29 16.53 14.90
N ASP A 189 2.63 15.26 15.16
CA ASP A 189 1.67 14.15 15.14
C ASP A 189 0.54 14.38 16.16
N LYS A 190 0.86 14.77 17.40
CA LYS A 190 -0.16 15.07 18.42
C LYS A 190 -1.07 16.24 18.06
N GLU A 191 -0.52 17.30 17.45
CA GLU A 191 -1.26 18.53 17.17
C GLU A 191 -2.11 18.43 15.91
N THR A 192 -1.76 17.53 14.99
CA THR A 192 -2.41 17.45 13.67
C THR A 192 -3.13 16.13 13.42
N TYR A 193 -2.99 15.11 14.29
CA TYR A 193 -3.78 13.88 14.21
C TYR A 193 -5.27 14.14 14.54
N PRO A 194 -6.23 13.54 13.83
CA PRO A 194 -6.08 12.54 12.75
C PRO A 194 -6.02 13.13 11.33
N GLU A 195 -5.95 14.46 11.20
CA GLU A 195 -5.84 15.10 9.88
C GLU A 195 -4.53 14.72 9.19
N THR A 196 -3.42 14.69 9.93
CA THR A 196 -2.22 13.95 9.52
C THR A 196 -2.21 12.57 10.17
N PHE A 197 -1.55 11.62 9.52
CA PHE A 197 -1.51 10.24 9.97
C PHE A 197 -0.28 9.53 9.36
N GLU A 198 0.01 8.31 9.82
CA GLU A 198 1.22 7.57 9.40
C GLU A 198 2.56 8.27 9.70
N ASN A 199 2.63 9.11 10.72
CA ASN A 199 3.85 9.92 10.95
C ASN A 199 4.92 9.20 11.77
N ILE A 200 4.51 8.47 12.82
CA ILE A 200 5.40 7.85 13.81
C ILE A 200 4.93 6.46 14.26
N ASP A 201 5.87 5.62 14.69
CA ASP A 201 5.62 4.31 15.29
C ASP A 201 6.58 4.06 16.46
N GLY A 202 6.17 4.43 17.68
CA GLY A 202 7.09 4.47 18.81
C GLY A 202 8.27 5.37 18.47
N LYS A 203 9.50 4.83 18.49
CA LYS A 203 10.72 5.58 18.13
C LYS A 203 11.00 5.68 16.62
N TYR A 204 10.18 5.04 15.78
CA TYR A 204 10.38 5.04 14.34
C TYR A 204 9.68 6.24 13.70
N LEU A 205 10.44 7.10 13.03
CA LEU A 205 9.90 8.18 12.20
C LEU A 205 9.48 7.62 10.85
N ALA A 206 8.18 7.48 10.63
CA ALA A 206 7.63 6.91 9.40
C ALA A 206 7.57 7.91 8.24
N ILE A 207 7.56 9.22 8.56
CA ILE A 207 7.74 10.28 7.58
C ILE A 207 9.15 10.30 6.96
N GLU A 208 10.15 9.68 7.60
CA GLU A 208 11.56 9.75 7.19
C GLU A 208 11.93 8.57 6.27
N PRO A 209 12.29 8.83 4.99
CA PRO A 209 12.77 7.78 4.10
C PRO A 209 14.07 7.14 4.58
N LYS A 210 14.18 5.82 4.41
CA LYS A 210 15.39 5.04 4.72
C LYS A 210 16.14 4.69 3.43
N THR A 211 16.46 5.71 2.64
CA THR A 211 17.12 5.64 1.31
C THR A 211 18.13 6.76 1.13
N PRO A 212 19.07 6.65 0.16
CA PRO A 212 19.95 7.76 -0.21
C PRO A 212 19.25 8.91 -0.96
N CYS A 213 17.92 8.81 -1.22
CA CYS A 213 17.20 9.70 -2.12
C CYS A 213 17.06 11.16 -1.63
N PRO A 214 16.62 12.10 -2.50
CA PRO A 214 16.49 13.53 -2.20
C PRO A 214 15.45 13.91 -1.13
N VAL A 215 14.46 13.05 -0.85
CA VAL A 215 13.36 13.38 0.05
C VAL A 215 13.87 13.47 1.50
N LEU A 216 13.62 14.58 2.19
CA LEU A 216 13.90 14.75 3.62
C LEU A 216 12.86 14.03 4.47
N TYR A 217 11.59 14.39 4.30
CA TYR A 217 10.45 13.71 4.91
C TYR A 217 9.19 13.85 4.05
N GLY A 218 8.20 12.99 4.31
CA GLY A 218 6.87 13.06 3.72
C GLY A 218 5.78 13.05 4.80
N ILE A 219 4.98 14.11 4.88
CA ILE A 219 3.84 14.21 5.81
C ILE A 219 2.56 13.92 5.03
N ARG A 220 1.74 12.99 5.53
CA ARG A 220 0.49 12.56 4.87
C ARG A 220 -0.71 13.16 5.58
N SER A 221 -1.73 13.52 4.82
CA SER A 221 -2.95 14.10 5.36
C SER A 221 -4.22 13.80 4.56
N ASN A 222 -5.37 13.88 5.22
CA ASN A 222 -6.69 13.88 4.60
C ASN A 222 -6.96 15.18 3.81
N SER A 223 -6.34 16.30 4.18
CA SER A 223 -6.59 17.61 3.59
C SER A 223 -5.27 18.38 3.36
N PRO A 224 -5.20 19.25 2.34
CA PRO A 224 -3.96 20.00 2.08
C PRO A 224 -3.73 21.11 3.12
N GLY A 225 -4.79 21.60 3.78
CA GLY A 225 -4.75 22.78 4.63
C GLY A 225 -3.89 22.64 5.89
N VAL A 226 -3.73 21.43 6.43
CA VAL A 226 -2.92 21.18 7.63
C VAL A 226 -1.43 20.98 7.31
N LEU A 227 -1.08 20.72 6.05
CA LEU A 227 0.27 20.28 5.69
C LEU A 227 1.33 21.37 5.89
N GLU A 228 1.00 22.63 5.61
CA GLU A 228 1.89 23.78 5.87
C GLU A 228 2.16 23.94 7.37
N ALA A 229 1.11 23.92 8.20
CA ALA A 229 1.25 23.98 9.66
C ALA A 229 2.04 22.78 10.21
N ALA A 230 1.79 21.56 9.69
CA ALA A 230 2.54 20.37 10.06
C ALA A 230 4.03 20.50 9.69
N ARG A 231 4.33 21.03 8.50
CA ARG A 231 5.70 21.31 8.05
C ARG A 231 6.39 22.30 8.98
N ASP A 232 5.73 23.36 9.40
CA ASP A 232 6.30 24.41 10.27
C ASP A 232 6.60 23.90 11.69
N ILE A 233 5.87 22.88 12.17
CA ILE A 233 6.13 22.25 13.47
C ILE A 233 7.37 21.35 13.42
N VAL A 234 7.61 20.66 12.29
CA VAL A 234 8.75 19.74 12.13
C VAL A 234 10.05 20.54 12.05
N ILE A 235 11.03 20.18 12.87
CA ILE A 235 12.34 20.83 12.92
C ILE A 235 13.37 19.90 12.24
N PRO A 236 13.72 20.13 10.97
CA PRO A 236 14.88 19.51 10.37
C PRO A 236 16.15 20.25 10.81
N ASN A 237 17.15 19.51 11.27
CA ASN A 237 18.49 20.03 11.60
C ASN A 237 19.38 20.06 10.34
N GLU A 238 18.76 20.32 9.18
CA GLU A 238 19.37 20.51 7.87
C GLU A 238 18.43 21.35 6.99
N GLU A 239 19.00 21.96 5.94
CA GLU A 239 18.26 22.85 5.04
C GLU A 239 17.25 22.09 4.18
N ILE A 240 16.01 22.59 4.15
CA ILE A 240 15.00 22.21 3.16
C ILE A 240 15.27 23.02 1.89
N ALA A 241 15.66 22.34 0.81
CA ALA A 241 15.91 22.98 -0.48
C ALA A 241 14.62 23.31 -1.23
N ASP A 242 13.61 22.44 -1.12
CA ASP A 242 12.31 22.62 -1.77
C ASP A 242 11.23 21.80 -1.06
N SER A 243 9.96 22.07 -1.36
CA SER A 243 8.82 21.28 -0.88
C SER A 243 7.67 21.30 -1.86
N CYS A 244 6.95 20.19 -1.99
CA CYS A 244 5.80 20.09 -2.87
C CYS A 244 4.69 19.24 -2.23
N ILE A 245 3.42 19.68 -2.38
CA ILE A 245 2.23 18.95 -1.96
C ILE A 245 1.66 18.20 -3.15
N PHE A 246 1.55 16.88 -3.02
CA PHE A 246 0.94 16.01 -4.02
C PHE A 246 -0.44 15.55 -3.58
N LYS A 247 -1.39 15.49 -4.53
CA LYS A 247 -2.65 14.76 -4.36
C LYS A 247 -2.42 13.30 -4.75
N THR A 248 -2.80 12.34 -3.91
CA THR A 248 -2.36 10.94 -4.05
C THR A 248 -3.52 9.95 -3.90
N ASN A 249 -3.32 8.73 -4.41
CA ASN A 249 -4.16 7.57 -4.08
C ASN A 249 -3.62 6.77 -2.86
N GLN A 250 -2.65 7.29 -2.13
CA GLN A 250 -2.10 6.59 -0.98
C GLN A 250 -3.14 6.43 0.12
N HIS A 251 -3.06 5.33 0.85
CA HIS A 251 -3.92 5.03 2.00
C HIS A 251 -5.41 4.94 1.67
N THR A 252 -5.76 4.47 0.47
CA THR A 252 -7.16 4.38 -0.02
C THR A 252 -7.65 2.95 -0.24
N ASP A 253 -6.79 1.94 -0.14
CA ASP A 253 -7.03 0.56 -0.59
C ASP A 253 -7.35 0.44 -2.08
N MET A 254 -6.98 1.43 -2.91
CA MET A 254 -7.25 1.41 -4.35
C MET A 254 -6.67 0.18 -5.08
N HIS A 255 -5.72 -0.57 -4.50
CA HIS A 255 -5.20 -1.82 -5.04
C HIS A 255 -6.02 -3.07 -4.68
N ILE A 256 -6.91 -2.98 -3.70
CA ILE A 256 -7.62 -4.13 -3.14
C ILE A 256 -8.85 -4.47 -4.01
N GLN A 257 -8.79 -5.61 -4.70
CA GLN A 257 -9.92 -6.13 -5.46
C GLN A 257 -10.80 -7.05 -4.60
N ASN A 258 -12.09 -7.17 -4.94
CA ASN A 258 -12.94 -8.18 -4.31
C ASN A 258 -12.67 -9.54 -4.96
N ALA A 259 -12.36 -10.56 -4.16
CA ALA A 259 -12.36 -11.95 -4.60
C ALA A 259 -13.49 -12.71 -3.90
N ASN A 260 -14.25 -13.51 -4.67
CA ASN A 260 -15.33 -14.31 -4.11
C ASN A 260 -14.82 -15.65 -3.58
N SER A 261 -13.69 -16.13 -4.11
CA SER A 261 -13.11 -17.40 -3.72
C SER A 261 -11.58 -17.39 -3.84
N ILE A 262 -10.92 -18.27 -3.09
CA ILE A 262 -9.47 -18.43 -3.10
C ILE A 262 -8.95 -18.84 -4.49
N SER A 263 -9.72 -19.63 -5.24
CA SER A 263 -9.35 -20.05 -6.60
C SER A 263 -9.26 -18.90 -7.62
N GLU A 264 -9.88 -17.75 -7.35
CA GLU A 264 -9.82 -16.55 -8.21
C GLU A 264 -8.54 -15.73 -8.01
N LEU A 265 -7.81 -15.99 -6.92
CA LEU A 265 -6.64 -15.22 -6.54
C LEU A 265 -5.50 -15.44 -7.53
N LYS A 266 -4.94 -14.34 -8.04
CA LYS A 266 -3.82 -14.37 -8.98
C LYS A 266 -2.56 -13.81 -8.35
N GLN A 267 -1.43 -14.34 -8.78
CA GLN A 267 -0.12 -13.81 -8.46
C GLN A 267 0.03 -12.37 -8.97
N TYR A 268 0.78 -11.55 -8.25
CA TYR A 268 1.01 -10.12 -8.53
C TYR A 268 -0.23 -9.25 -8.44
N SER A 269 -1.23 -9.66 -7.65
CA SER A 269 -2.49 -8.95 -7.46
C SER A 269 -2.83 -8.83 -5.97
N CYS A 270 -3.71 -7.89 -5.65
CA CYS A 270 -4.15 -7.62 -4.27
C CYS A 270 -5.65 -7.77 -4.15
N TYR A 271 -6.09 -8.33 -3.02
CA TYR A 271 -7.47 -8.73 -2.79
C TYR A 271 -7.92 -8.48 -1.37
N LYS A 272 -9.24 -8.35 -1.21
CA LYS A 272 -9.94 -8.73 0.00
C LYS A 272 -10.63 -10.07 -0.23
N ILE A 273 -10.41 -11.01 0.70
CA ILE A 273 -10.91 -12.37 0.58
C ILE A 273 -11.34 -12.89 1.95
N LYS A 274 -12.52 -13.50 1.99
CA LYS A 274 -13.08 -14.12 3.18
C LYS A 274 -12.80 -15.62 3.18
N GLY A 275 -12.47 -16.18 4.35
CA GLY A 275 -12.25 -17.62 4.48
C GLY A 275 -12.10 -18.06 5.92
N PHE A 276 -11.82 -19.35 6.09
CA PHE A 276 -11.58 -19.96 7.39
C PHE A 276 -10.10 -20.25 7.58
N VAL A 277 -9.56 -19.90 8.74
CA VAL A 277 -8.22 -20.31 9.14
C VAL A 277 -8.22 -21.84 9.25
N LYS A 278 -7.34 -22.52 8.53
CA LYS A 278 -7.28 -23.98 8.48
C LYS A 278 -6.36 -24.56 9.55
N ASP A 279 -5.16 -24.00 9.69
CA ASP A 279 -4.14 -24.44 10.64
C ASP A 279 -3.80 -23.35 11.67
N LYS A 280 -3.10 -23.77 12.73
CA LYS A 280 -2.64 -22.85 13.75
C LYS A 280 -1.47 -22.04 13.19
N PRO A 281 -1.50 -20.69 13.32
CA PRO A 281 -0.36 -19.87 12.92
C PRO A 281 0.95 -20.33 13.55
N HIS A 282 1.98 -20.41 12.74
CA HIS A 282 3.30 -20.87 13.14
C HIS A 282 4.38 -19.87 12.72
N ILE A 283 5.46 -19.81 13.50
CA ILE A 283 6.60 -18.93 13.26
C ILE A 283 7.73 -19.76 12.65
N ILE A 284 8.34 -19.26 11.58
CA ILE A 284 9.52 -19.85 10.96
C ILE A 284 10.80 -19.06 11.31
N GLU A 285 11.95 -19.58 10.87
CA GLU A 285 13.23 -18.88 10.97
C GLU A 285 13.16 -17.48 10.32
N GLY A 286 13.79 -16.49 10.95
CA GLY A 286 13.63 -15.07 10.58
C GLY A 286 12.41 -14.38 11.23
N GLY A 287 11.56 -15.11 11.94
CA GLY A 287 10.44 -14.54 12.71
C GLY A 287 9.20 -14.22 11.86
N HIS A 288 9.12 -14.75 10.64
CA HIS A 288 7.94 -14.67 9.79
C HIS A 288 6.84 -15.60 10.32
N MET A 289 5.58 -15.21 10.13
CA MET A 289 4.42 -15.97 10.59
C MET A 289 3.55 -16.40 9.42
N PHE A 290 3.17 -17.67 9.42
CA PHE A 290 2.33 -18.24 8.37
C PHE A 290 1.14 -19.00 8.96
N PHE A 291 0.04 -19.01 8.21
CA PHE A 291 -1.11 -19.89 8.40
C PHE A 291 -1.81 -20.08 7.05
N THR A 292 -2.65 -21.10 6.91
CA THR A 292 -3.44 -21.31 5.69
C THR A 292 -4.85 -20.79 5.89
N LEU A 293 -5.34 -20.02 4.91
CA LEU A 293 -6.75 -19.69 4.75
C LEU A 293 -7.36 -20.67 3.75
N SER A 294 -8.58 -21.15 4.02
CA SER A 294 -9.29 -22.08 3.17
C SER A 294 -10.75 -21.67 2.98
N ASP A 295 -11.31 -21.98 1.82
CA ASP A 295 -12.74 -21.94 1.51
C ASP A 295 -13.13 -23.20 0.70
N GLU A 296 -14.33 -23.23 0.13
CA GLU A 296 -14.80 -24.38 -0.67
C GLU A 296 -14.04 -24.56 -1.99
N SER A 297 -13.37 -23.52 -2.49
CA SER A 297 -12.67 -23.51 -3.77
C SER A 297 -11.20 -23.91 -3.67
N GLY A 298 -10.57 -23.71 -2.51
CA GLY A 298 -9.15 -23.98 -2.33
C GLY A 298 -8.56 -23.41 -1.05
N GLU A 299 -7.23 -23.31 -1.07
CA GLU A 299 -6.42 -22.91 0.08
C GLU A 299 -5.27 -22.01 -0.35
N ILE A 300 -4.89 -21.07 0.51
CA ILE A 300 -3.77 -20.18 0.28
C ILE A 300 -2.99 -19.94 1.57
N GLU A 301 -1.67 -20.03 1.48
CA GLU A 301 -0.78 -19.68 2.59
C GLU A 301 -0.76 -18.15 2.76
N CYS A 302 -0.93 -17.69 3.99
CA CYS A 302 -1.02 -16.30 4.37
C CYS A 302 0.14 -15.94 5.29
N GLY A 303 0.84 -14.85 4.99
CA GLY A 303 2.07 -14.43 5.64
C GLY A 303 1.98 -13.08 6.34
N ALA A 304 2.38 -13.03 7.61
CA ALA A 304 2.73 -11.81 8.33
C ALA A 304 4.24 -11.80 8.62
N TYR A 305 4.99 -11.06 7.80
CA TYR A 305 6.46 -11.07 7.81
C TYR A 305 7.04 -10.33 9.02
N GLU A 306 8.32 -10.59 9.34
CA GLU A 306 9.05 -9.94 10.44
C GLU A 306 8.82 -8.42 10.54
N PRO A 307 8.85 -7.64 9.44
CA PRO A 307 8.69 -6.19 9.50
C PRO A 307 7.35 -5.74 10.10
N THR A 308 6.34 -6.59 10.13
CA THR A 308 5.00 -6.27 10.70
C THR A 308 4.98 -6.26 12.24
N LYS A 309 6.11 -6.57 12.91
CA LYS A 309 6.32 -6.43 14.37
C LYS A 309 5.16 -6.99 15.21
N ASN A 310 4.47 -6.15 15.97
CA ASN A 310 3.41 -6.55 16.90
C ASN A 310 2.18 -7.14 16.19
N PHE A 311 1.98 -6.89 14.89
CA PHE A 311 0.90 -7.50 14.12
C PHE A 311 0.99 -9.03 14.12
N ARG A 312 2.20 -9.60 14.08
CA ARG A 312 2.43 -11.04 14.25
C ARG A 312 1.84 -11.57 15.55
N LYS A 313 1.96 -10.83 16.67
CA LYS A 313 1.35 -11.23 17.94
C LYS A 313 -0.18 -11.25 17.88
N VAL A 314 -0.78 -10.41 17.04
CA VAL A 314 -2.22 -10.46 16.79
C VAL A 314 -2.56 -11.71 15.98
N VAL A 315 -1.82 -11.97 14.89
CA VAL A 315 -2.02 -13.14 14.03
C VAL A 315 -1.85 -14.46 14.79
N THR A 316 -0.91 -14.58 15.75
CA THR A 316 -0.80 -15.80 16.59
C THR A 316 -2.06 -16.19 17.36
N LYS A 317 -2.97 -15.24 17.57
CA LYS A 317 -4.20 -15.45 18.34
C LYS A 317 -5.30 -16.10 17.50
N LEU A 318 -5.12 -16.19 16.18
CA LEU A 318 -5.99 -16.94 15.28
C LEU A 318 -5.86 -18.46 15.53
N ARG A 319 -6.90 -19.20 15.13
CA ARG A 319 -6.91 -20.67 15.17
C ARG A 319 -7.75 -21.25 14.05
N ALA A 320 -7.57 -22.55 13.85
CA ALA A 320 -8.44 -23.37 13.01
C ALA A 320 -9.94 -23.12 13.28
N GLY A 321 -10.68 -22.79 12.23
CA GLY A 321 -12.11 -22.49 12.23
C GLY A 321 -12.48 -21.04 12.51
N ASP A 322 -11.53 -20.13 12.78
CA ASP A 322 -11.83 -18.70 12.79
C ASP A 322 -12.15 -18.24 11.36
N GLU A 323 -13.28 -17.56 11.19
CA GLU A 323 -13.70 -16.91 9.95
C GLU A 323 -13.18 -15.48 9.93
N ILE A 324 -12.39 -15.15 8.92
CA ILE A 324 -11.74 -13.84 8.78
C ILE A 324 -11.85 -13.33 7.34
N GLU A 325 -11.76 -12.02 7.17
CA GLU A 325 -11.57 -11.36 5.88
C GLU A 325 -10.16 -10.74 5.85
N LEU A 326 -9.32 -11.23 4.94
CA LEU A 326 -7.95 -10.75 4.75
C LEU A 326 -7.90 -9.67 3.68
N TYR A 327 -7.02 -8.70 3.88
CA TYR A 327 -6.68 -7.66 2.91
C TYR A 327 -5.17 -7.69 2.69
N GLY A 328 -4.74 -7.74 1.43
CA GLY A 328 -3.33 -7.86 1.10
C GLY A 328 -3.11 -8.26 -0.35
N GLY A 329 -1.95 -8.82 -0.65
CA GLY A 329 -1.70 -9.29 -2.01
C GLY A 329 -0.62 -10.34 -2.13
N ILE A 330 -0.53 -10.90 -3.32
CA ILE A 330 0.23 -12.11 -3.60
C ILE A 330 1.44 -11.72 -4.44
N GLY A 331 2.63 -11.96 -3.89
CA GLY A 331 3.89 -11.71 -4.60
C GLY A 331 4.42 -12.93 -5.33
N GLU A 332 5.72 -12.88 -5.64
CA GLU A 332 6.43 -13.96 -6.34
C GLU A 332 6.41 -15.31 -5.60
N GLN A 333 6.29 -15.28 -4.27
CA GLN A 333 6.29 -16.49 -3.43
C GLN A 333 4.93 -17.21 -3.38
N ASN A 334 3.89 -16.69 -4.05
CA ASN A 334 2.51 -17.19 -4.00
C ASN A 334 1.89 -17.25 -2.58
N THR A 335 2.50 -16.59 -1.61
CA THR A 335 1.91 -16.33 -0.29
C THR A 335 1.08 -15.04 -0.33
N PHE A 336 -0.08 -15.04 0.35
CA PHE A 336 -0.88 -13.85 0.60
C PHE A 336 -0.24 -13.00 1.71
N ASN A 337 0.35 -11.86 1.34
CA ASN A 337 1.00 -10.94 2.27
C ASN A 337 -0.05 -10.02 2.93
N ILE A 338 -0.28 -10.22 4.23
CA ILE A 338 -1.37 -9.55 4.95
C ILE A 338 -1.01 -8.09 5.26
N GLU A 339 -1.91 -7.17 4.91
CA GLU A 339 -1.82 -5.74 5.25
C GLU A 339 -2.72 -5.38 6.44
N LYS A 340 -3.92 -6.00 6.49
CA LYS A 340 -4.89 -5.95 7.59
C LYS A 340 -5.86 -7.13 7.48
N PHE A 341 -6.64 -7.37 8.52
CA PHE A 341 -7.75 -8.32 8.48
C PHE A 341 -8.90 -7.91 9.40
N GLN A 342 -10.11 -8.36 9.06
CA GLN A 342 -11.27 -8.31 9.94
C GLN A 342 -11.56 -9.71 10.49
N VAL A 343 -11.85 -9.78 11.77
CA VAL A 343 -12.42 -11.00 12.35
C VAL A 343 -13.91 -11.00 12.07
N ILE A 344 -14.40 -11.96 11.27
CA ILE A 344 -15.83 -12.09 11.00
C ILE A 344 -16.48 -12.88 12.15
N LYS A 345 -15.93 -14.05 12.46
CA LYS A 345 -16.44 -14.94 13.50
C LYS A 345 -15.35 -15.82 14.08
N LEU A 346 -15.18 -15.76 15.39
CA LEU A 346 -14.21 -16.60 16.11
C LEU A 346 -14.79 -17.98 16.40
N ASN A 347 -13.92 -18.97 16.31
CA ASN A 347 -14.17 -20.29 16.87
C ASN A 347 -13.99 -20.24 18.40
N GLU A 348 -15.11 -20.08 19.13
CA GLU A 348 -15.14 -19.97 20.59
C GLU A 348 -15.18 -21.32 21.32
N PHE A 349 -15.26 -22.44 20.60
CA PHE A 349 -15.42 -23.75 21.21
C PHE A 349 -14.23 -24.65 20.92
N ILE A 350 -13.86 -25.43 21.93
CA ILE A 350 -12.96 -26.58 21.74
C ILE A 350 -13.67 -27.83 22.20
N TYR A 351 -13.50 -28.90 21.44
CA TYR A 351 -14.13 -30.18 21.77
C TYR A 351 -13.16 -30.98 22.64
N ARG A 352 -13.57 -31.25 23.89
CA ARG A 352 -12.79 -32.00 24.89
C ARG A 352 -13.55 -33.24 25.35
N ASN A 353 -12.82 -34.18 25.92
CA ASN A 353 -13.47 -35.34 26.54
C ASN A 353 -14.37 -34.88 27.71
N PRO A 354 -15.48 -35.59 27.97
CA PRO A 354 -16.40 -35.27 29.07
C PRO A 354 -15.73 -35.35 30.45
N ILE A 355 -16.37 -34.71 31.43
CA ILE A 355 -15.97 -34.72 32.84
C ILE A 355 -16.75 -35.86 33.54
N CYS A 356 -16.06 -36.79 34.24
CA CYS A 356 -16.73 -37.79 35.10
C CYS A 356 -17.44 -37.05 36.24
N GLU A 357 -18.51 -37.63 36.79
CA GLU A 357 -19.18 -37.16 38.00
C GLU A 357 -18.21 -36.88 39.17
N CYS A 358 -17.06 -37.57 39.23
CA CYS A 358 -15.99 -37.29 40.19
C CYS A 358 -15.17 -35.99 39.92
N GLY A 359 -15.57 -35.19 38.93
CA GLY A 359 -14.91 -33.94 38.53
C GLY A 359 -13.67 -34.09 37.65
N LYS A 360 -13.18 -35.32 37.41
CA LYS A 360 -11.99 -35.56 36.56
C LYS A 360 -12.35 -35.75 35.10
N ARG A 361 -11.53 -35.17 34.22
CA ARG A 361 -11.60 -35.35 32.76
C ARG A 361 -11.44 -36.84 32.39
N MET A 362 -12.34 -37.36 31.57
CA MET A 362 -12.28 -38.74 31.11
C MET A 362 -11.27 -38.92 29.97
N THR A 363 -10.78 -40.14 29.78
CA THR A 363 -9.88 -40.52 28.68
C THR A 363 -10.61 -41.41 27.67
N SER A 364 -10.19 -41.44 26.41
CA SER A 364 -10.79 -42.36 25.42
C SER A 364 -10.60 -43.82 25.86
N ALA A 365 -11.65 -44.62 25.70
CA ALA A 365 -11.64 -46.06 25.98
C ALA A 365 -11.28 -46.90 24.73
N GLY A 366 -10.92 -46.25 23.62
CA GLY A 366 -10.66 -46.85 22.31
C GLY A 366 -11.64 -46.32 21.25
N LYS A 367 -11.32 -46.56 19.97
CA LYS A 367 -12.19 -46.19 18.84
C LYS A 367 -13.56 -46.90 18.99
N GLY A 368 -14.66 -46.17 19.01
CA GLY A 368 -16.01 -46.75 19.10
C GLY A 368 -16.42 -47.18 20.52
N LYS A 369 -15.66 -46.82 21.56
CA LYS A 369 -15.84 -47.36 22.93
C LYS A 369 -16.14 -46.28 23.97
N GLY A 370 -16.30 -45.03 23.53
CA GLY A 370 -16.58 -43.88 24.37
C GLY A 370 -15.41 -43.49 25.27
N PHE A 371 -15.74 -42.99 26.46
CA PHE A 371 -14.79 -42.46 27.42
C PHE A 371 -14.80 -43.25 28.72
N LYS A 372 -13.62 -43.43 29.34
CA LYS A 372 -13.45 -44.03 30.66
C LYS A 372 -12.70 -43.07 31.58
N CYS A 373 -13.16 -42.92 32.80
CA CYS A 373 -12.41 -42.21 33.83
C CYS A 373 -11.38 -43.13 34.49
N LYS A 374 -10.13 -42.66 34.59
CA LYS A 374 -9.04 -43.39 35.26
C LYS A 374 -9.17 -43.44 36.78
N SER A 375 -9.96 -42.57 37.40
CA SER A 375 -10.10 -42.51 38.86
C SER A 375 -11.36 -43.18 39.38
N CYS A 376 -12.54 -42.85 38.82
CA CYS A 376 -13.82 -43.41 39.25
C CYS A 376 -14.13 -44.76 38.55
N GLY A 377 -13.50 -45.05 37.41
CA GLY A 377 -13.81 -46.23 36.59
C GLY A 377 -15.05 -46.08 35.71
N ASN A 378 -15.90 -45.07 35.96
CA ASN A 378 -17.11 -44.78 35.18
C ASN A 378 -16.80 -44.67 33.69
N LYS A 379 -17.78 -45.07 32.89
CA LYS A 379 -17.73 -45.07 31.43
C LYS A 379 -18.91 -44.29 30.87
N ILE A 380 -18.65 -43.60 29.77
CA ILE A 380 -19.65 -42.99 28.91
C ILE A 380 -19.52 -43.69 27.57
N GLU A 381 -20.62 -44.21 27.02
CA GLU A 381 -20.61 -44.96 25.75
C GLU A 381 -20.49 -44.05 24.53
N SER A 382 -20.91 -42.79 24.63
CA SER A 382 -20.74 -41.80 23.55
C SER A 382 -19.27 -41.49 23.30
N ASP A 383 -18.89 -41.45 22.02
CA ASP A 383 -17.59 -40.96 21.54
C ASP A 383 -17.56 -39.44 21.30
N GLU A 384 -18.70 -38.76 21.52
CA GLU A 384 -18.80 -37.33 21.28
C GLU A 384 -18.06 -36.54 22.36
N LYS A 385 -17.11 -35.74 21.90
CA LYS A 385 -16.47 -34.74 22.76
C LYS A 385 -17.46 -33.64 23.07
N VAL A 386 -17.40 -33.13 24.30
CA VAL A 386 -18.23 -32.01 24.73
C VAL A 386 -17.61 -30.68 24.30
N PRO A 387 -18.42 -29.71 23.81
CA PRO A 387 -17.95 -28.37 23.52
C PRO A 387 -17.66 -27.63 24.83
N GLU A 388 -16.44 -27.11 24.97
CA GLU A 388 -16.03 -26.22 26.05
C GLU A 388 -15.79 -24.84 25.46
N LYS A 389 -16.54 -23.84 25.93
CA LYS A 389 -16.33 -22.45 25.53
C LYS A 389 -14.99 -21.96 26.08
N ILE A 390 -14.26 -21.23 25.27
CA ILE A 390 -12.98 -20.64 25.66
C ILE A 390 -12.99 -19.13 25.45
N GLU A 391 -12.22 -18.44 26.27
CA GLU A 391 -12.03 -17.00 26.12
C GLU A 391 -11.10 -16.69 24.94
N ARG A 392 -11.50 -15.72 24.13
CA ARG A 392 -10.71 -15.22 23.00
C ARG A 392 -10.32 -13.77 23.28
N THR A 393 -9.09 -13.42 22.93
CA THR A 393 -8.60 -12.03 23.00
C THR A 393 -8.89 -11.23 21.74
N LEU A 394 -9.20 -11.90 20.63
CA LEU A 394 -9.71 -11.27 19.42
C LEU A 394 -11.21 -10.99 19.61
N ILE A 395 -11.74 -10.06 18.83
CA ILE A 395 -13.12 -9.55 18.94
C ILE A 395 -13.78 -9.69 17.57
N ASN A 396 -14.97 -10.28 17.51
CA ASN A 396 -15.78 -10.37 16.28
C ASN A 396 -16.11 -8.97 15.74
N GLY A 397 -16.13 -8.81 14.43
CA GLY A 397 -16.34 -7.55 13.73
C GLY A 397 -15.12 -6.60 13.73
N LYS A 398 -14.13 -6.82 14.61
CA LYS A 398 -13.00 -5.90 14.76
C LYS A 398 -11.95 -6.09 13.67
N PHE A 399 -11.45 -4.96 13.17
CA PHE A 399 -10.28 -4.90 12.30
C PHE A 399 -8.96 -4.86 13.08
N TYR A 400 -7.94 -5.45 12.48
CA TYR A 400 -6.56 -5.42 12.93
C TYR A 400 -5.66 -5.12 11.74
N GLU A 401 -4.73 -4.20 11.89
CA GLU A 401 -3.85 -3.75 10.81
C GLU A 401 -2.38 -3.84 11.18
N THR A 402 -1.53 -3.84 10.15
CA THR A 402 -0.09 -3.68 10.32
C THR A 402 0.26 -2.35 10.98
N PRO A 403 1.37 -2.27 11.74
CA PRO A 403 1.78 -1.02 12.37
C PRO A 403 2.27 -0.02 11.32
N VAL A 404 2.35 1.26 11.72
CA VAL A 404 2.78 2.37 10.86
C VAL A 404 4.13 2.10 10.19
N SER A 405 5.09 1.49 10.89
CA SER A 405 6.40 1.18 10.29
C SER A 405 6.35 0.17 9.13
N ALA A 406 5.28 -0.60 9.03
CA ALA A 406 5.11 -1.67 8.04
C ALA A 406 4.01 -1.36 7.01
N ARG A 407 3.33 -0.22 7.13
CA ARG A 407 2.21 0.12 6.26
C ARG A 407 2.72 0.38 4.84
N ARG A 408 2.05 -0.21 3.86
CA ARG A 408 2.35 0.02 2.44
C ARG A 408 1.61 1.26 1.97
N HIS A 409 2.13 1.91 0.93
CA HIS A 409 1.63 3.21 0.47
C HIS A 409 0.13 3.23 0.16
N LEU A 410 -0.44 2.15 -0.39
CA LEU A 410 -1.85 2.11 -0.76
C LEU A 410 -2.77 1.61 0.36
N SER A 411 -2.24 0.93 1.39
CA SER A 411 -3.02 0.33 2.47
C SER A 411 -3.72 1.41 3.29
N LYS A 412 -5.06 1.43 3.27
CA LYS A 412 -5.88 2.36 4.04
C LYS A 412 -5.77 2.07 5.54
N PRO A 413 -5.28 2.99 6.38
CA PRO A 413 -5.21 2.76 7.81
C PRO A 413 -6.62 2.78 8.41
N LEU A 414 -6.82 2.07 9.53
CA LEU A 414 -8.13 1.98 10.19
C LEU A 414 -8.67 3.35 10.60
N ILE A 415 -7.80 4.33 10.90
CA ILE A 415 -8.21 5.70 11.23
C ILE A 415 -8.95 6.41 10.09
N ARG A 416 -8.77 5.97 8.83
CA ARG A 416 -9.48 6.49 7.65
C ARG A 416 -10.68 5.63 7.25
N MET A 417 -10.99 4.57 7.99
CA MET A 417 -12.13 3.71 7.72
C MET A 417 -13.31 4.14 8.59
N ASN A 418 -14.48 4.29 7.98
CA ASN A 418 -15.72 4.48 8.73
C ASN A 418 -16.15 3.13 9.32
N LEU A 419 -15.58 2.80 10.47
CA LEU A 419 -15.87 1.60 11.24
C LEU A 419 -16.92 1.93 12.30
N GLU A 420 -17.94 1.08 12.43
CA GLU A 420 -18.96 1.17 13.49
C GLU A 420 -18.45 0.65 14.84
#